data_AF-Q12KF8-F1
#
_entry.id   AF-Q12KF8-F1
#
_cell.length_a   1.000
_cell.length_b   1.000
_cell.length_c   1.000
_cell.angle_alpha   90.00
_cell.angle_beta   90.00
_cell.angle_gamma   90.00
#
_symmetry.space_group_name_H-M   'P 1'
#
loop_
_entity.id
_entity.type
_entity.pdbx_description
1 polymer ?
#
loop_
_entity_poly.entity_id
_entity_poly.type
_entity_poly.pdbx_seq_one_letter_code
_entity_poly.pdbx_strand_id
1 'polypeptide(L)'
;MTAQLETILDLNTLDQYCSAIGAATLLKSVVLFEQLMPEYVGSLVKAGEANDKETLCAEAHKFKGAAGSVGLKRIQQFAQLLQHGEEAGWDAGHKAWLAAIAEHASADLQQLKSFLEAKA
;
A
#
# COMPACT_ATOMS: atom_id res chain seq x y z
N MET A 1 19.72 -1.68 9.47
CA MET A 1 18.33 -1.60 9.94
C MET A 1 17.48 -0.61 9.14
N THR A 2 18.03 0.52 8.70
CA THR A 2 17.36 1.52 7.83
C THR A 2 17.06 1.04 6.41
N ALA A 3 17.97 0.29 5.79
CA ALA A 3 17.83 -0.16 4.39
C ALA A 3 16.58 -1.01 4.12
N GLN A 4 16.10 -1.78 5.11
CA GLN A 4 14.88 -2.58 4.97
C GLN A 4 13.62 -1.69 5.03
N LEU A 5 13.63 -0.63 5.86
CA LEU A 5 12.53 0.33 5.93
C LEU A 5 12.39 1.11 4.62
N GLU A 6 13.48 1.50 3.97
CA GLU A 6 13.47 2.26 2.69
C GLU A 6 12.88 1.48 1.51
N THR A 7 12.82 0.15 1.63
CA THR A 7 12.14 -0.72 0.67
C THR A 7 10.64 -0.80 0.91
N ILE A 8 10.20 -0.63 2.16
CA ILE A 8 8.81 -0.78 2.60
C ILE A 8 8.08 0.57 2.57
N LEU A 9 8.77 1.61 3.07
CA LEU A 9 8.25 2.94 3.32
C LEU A 9 8.95 3.97 2.44
N ASP A 10 8.20 5.00 2.04
CA ASP A 10 8.77 6.17 1.37
C ASP A 10 9.27 7.15 2.44
N LEU A 11 10.48 6.93 2.95
CA LEU A 11 11.05 7.76 4.02
C LEU A 11 11.15 9.23 3.62
N ASN A 12 11.34 9.53 2.34
CA ASN A 12 11.44 10.90 1.86
C ASN A 12 10.08 11.61 1.96
N THR A 13 9.01 10.97 1.49
CA THR A 13 7.64 11.49 1.59
C THR A 13 7.18 11.58 3.03
N LEU A 14 7.48 10.57 3.85
CA LEU A 14 7.14 10.58 5.28
C LEU A 14 7.82 11.73 6.01
N ASP A 15 9.10 12.00 5.73
CA ASP A 15 9.83 13.11 6.36
C ASP A 15 9.25 14.47 5.97
N GLN A 16 8.88 14.64 4.68
CA GLN A 16 8.19 15.84 4.20
C GLN A 16 6.83 16.03 4.89
N TYR A 17 6.02 14.97 5.01
CA TYR A 17 4.72 15.04 5.67
C TYR A 17 4.85 15.29 7.18
N CYS A 18 5.77 14.61 7.85
CA CYS A 18 6.06 14.87 9.26
C CYS A 18 6.47 16.34 9.48
N SER A 19 7.27 16.91 8.59
CA SER A 19 7.68 18.32 8.64
C SER A 19 6.52 19.29 8.35
N ALA A 20 5.59 18.91 7.48
CA ALA A 20 4.49 19.76 7.06
C ALA A 20 3.28 19.76 8.02
N ILE A 21 2.85 18.58 8.49
CA ILE A 21 1.63 18.40 9.29
C ILE A 21 1.87 17.79 10.68
N GLY A 22 3.10 17.35 10.97
CA GLY A 22 3.47 16.65 12.19
C GLY A 22 3.23 15.13 12.13
N ALA A 23 4.13 14.36 12.75
CA ALA A 23 4.05 12.89 12.80
C ALA A 23 2.75 12.38 13.46
N ALA A 24 2.28 13.05 14.51
CA ALA A 24 1.03 12.70 15.19
C ALA A 24 -0.22 12.87 14.29
N THR A 25 -0.25 13.89 13.43
CA THR A 25 -1.34 14.09 12.47
C THR A 25 -1.32 13.03 11.38
N LEU A 26 -0.12 12.74 10.85
CA LEU A 26 0.05 11.68 9.85
C LEU A 26 -0.34 10.31 10.41
N LEU A 27 0.03 10.00 11.65
CA LEU A 27 -0.33 8.75 12.32
C LEU A 27 -1.85 8.55 12.40
N LYS A 28 -2.65 9.60 12.61
CA LYS A 28 -4.12 9.50 12.56
C LYS A 28 -4.62 9.06 11.19
N SER A 29 -4.04 9.58 10.11
CA SER A 29 -4.35 9.14 8.74
C SER A 29 -3.98 7.68 8.51
N VAL A 30 -2.84 7.24 9.05
CA VAL A 30 -2.42 5.83 8.99
C VAL A 30 -3.39 4.91 9.74
N VAL A 31 -3.87 5.32 10.92
CA VAL A 31 -4.86 4.55 11.68
C VAL A 31 -6.20 4.44 10.94
N LEU A 32 -6.66 5.52 10.28
CA LEU A 32 -7.86 5.43 9.45
C LEU A 32 -7.65 4.47 8.27
N PHE A 33 -6.49 4.53 7.63
CA PHE A 33 -6.14 3.61 6.55
C PHE A 33 -6.06 2.15 7.04
N GLU A 34 -5.57 1.90 8.26
CA GLU A 34 -5.58 0.57 8.90
C GLU A 34 -6.97 -0.03 9.00
N GLN A 35 -7.97 0.79 9.37
CA GLN A 35 -9.36 0.35 9.47
C GLN A 35 -9.96 -0.02 8.12
N LEU A 36 -9.54 0.66 7.05
CA LEU A 36 -10.00 0.41 5.68
C LEU A 36 -9.21 -0.70 4.97
N MET A 37 -8.05 -1.10 5.51
CA MET A 37 -7.17 -2.11 4.89
C MET A 37 -7.88 -3.43 4.57
N PRO A 38 -8.69 -4.03 5.47
CA PRO A 38 -9.36 -5.30 5.17
C PRO A 38 -10.36 -5.17 4.01
N GLU A 39 -11.00 -4.01 3.87
CA GLU A 39 -11.93 -3.72 2.77
C GLU A 39 -11.18 -3.63 1.44
N TYR A 40 -10.09 -2.86 1.38
CA TYR A 40 -9.28 -2.74 0.17
C TYR A 40 -8.70 -4.08 -0.29
N VAL A 41 -8.04 -4.80 0.62
CA VAL A 41 -7.44 -6.10 0.31
C VAL A 41 -8.53 -7.12 -0.04
N GLY A 42 -9.65 -7.10 0.67
CA GLY A 42 -10.78 -7.98 0.39
C GLY A 42 -11.38 -7.77 -1.00
N SER A 43 -11.55 -6.52 -1.44
CA SER A 43 -12.05 -6.19 -2.78
C SER A 43 -11.07 -6.62 -3.87
N LEU A 44 -9.76 -6.39 -3.67
CA LEU A 44 -8.71 -6.86 -4.57
C LEU A 44 -8.69 -8.39 -4.72
N VAL A 45 -8.73 -9.11 -3.60
CA VAL A 45 -8.72 -10.58 -3.61
C VAL A 45 -9.96 -11.12 -4.30
N LYS A 46 -11.15 -10.60 -3.99
CA LYS A 46 -12.41 -11.00 -4.65
C LYS A 46 -12.37 -10.78 -6.17
N ALA A 47 -11.87 -9.63 -6.62
CA ALA A 47 -11.74 -9.34 -8.05
C ALA A 47 -10.75 -10.30 -8.74
N GLY A 48 -9.62 -10.59 -8.07
CA GLY A 48 -8.65 -11.58 -8.55
C GLY A 48 -9.22 -13.00 -8.63
N GLU A 49 -9.99 -13.44 -7.63
CA GLU A 49 -10.65 -14.75 -7.62
C GLU A 49 -11.74 -14.87 -8.69
N ALA A 50 -12.47 -13.77 -8.95
CA ALA A 50 -13.45 -13.68 -10.03
C ALA A 50 -12.81 -13.62 -11.43
N ASN A 51 -11.48 -13.51 -11.52
CA ASN A 51 -10.74 -13.19 -12.76
C ASN A 51 -11.30 -11.94 -13.47
N ASP A 52 -11.85 -11.00 -12.70
CA ASP A 52 -12.37 -9.74 -13.22
C ASP A 52 -11.22 -8.72 -13.26
N LYS A 53 -10.57 -8.67 -14.43
CA LYS A 53 -9.43 -7.80 -14.68
C LYS A 53 -9.77 -6.32 -14.57
N GLU A 54 -10.93 -5.90 -15.05
CA GLU A 54 -11.34 -4.49 -15.04
C GLU A 54 -11.55 -4.02 -13.60
N THR A 55 -12.31 -4.79 -12.82
CA THR A 55 -12.54 -4.50 -11.40
C THR A 55 -11.22 -4.56 -10.62
N LEU A 56 -10.36 -5.55 -10.87
CA LEU A 56 -9.06 -5.66 -10.19
C LEU A 56 -8.18 -4.44 -10.46
N CYS A 57 -8.11 -3.95 -11.70
CA CYS A 57 -7.34 -2.75 -12.03
C CYS A 57 -7.91 -1.50 -11.33
N ALA A 58 -9.24 -1.36 -11.29
CA ALA A 58 -9.90 -0.24 -10.64
C ALA A 58 -9.70 -0.23 -9.12
N GLU A 59 -9.81 -1.38 -8.46
CA GLU A 59 -9.54 -1.52 -7.03
C GLU A 59 -8.06 -1.30 -6.72
N ALA A 60 -7.15 -1.77 -7.58
CA ALA A 60 -5.71 -1.54 -7.44
C ALA A 60 -5.36 -0.05 -7.56
N HIS A 61 -6.03 0.69 -8.45
CA HIS A 61 -5.86 2.14 -8.56
C HIS A 61 -6.27 2.87 -7.27
N LYS A 62 -7.44 2.54 -6.70
CA LYS A 62 -7.91 3.12 -5.43
C LYS A 62 -6.94 2.81 -4.29
N PHE A 63 -6.54 1.55 -4.18
CA PHE A 63 -5.64 1.10 -3.11
C PHE A 63 -4.24 1.71 -3.25
N LYS A 64 -3.71 1.84 -4.47
CA LYS A 64 -2.45 2.55 -4.76
C LYS A 64 -2.48 3.98 -4.24
N GLY A 65 -3.56 4.72 -4.51
CA GLY A 65 -3.71 6.10 -4.06
C GLY A 65 -3.68 6.21 -2.53
N ALA A 66 -4.42 5.33 -1.85
CA ALA A 66 -4.48 5.29 -0.41
C ALA A 66 -3.15 4.84 0.24
N ALA A 67 -2.49 3.80 -0.29
CA ALA A 67 -1.18 3.35 0.19
C ALA A 67 -0.09 4.42 -0.02
N GLY A 68 -0.13 5.13 -1.16
CA GLY A 68 0.79 6.21 -1.47
C GLY A 68 0.62 7.43 -0.56
N SER A 69 -0.61 7.80 -0.20
CA SER A 69 -0.87 8.96 0.67
C SER A 69 -0.42 8.77 2.11
N VAL A 70 -0.22 7.52 2.55
CA VAL A 70 0.32 7.19 3.87
C VAL A 70 1.81 6.80 3.84
N GLY A 71 2.43 6.72 2.67
CA GLY A 71 3.86 6.43 2.52
C GLY A 71 4.24 4.94 2.50
N LEU A 72 3.29 4.04 2.21
CA LEU A 72 3.56 2.60 2.04
C LEU A 72 4.08 2.28 0.63
N LYS A 73 5.36 2.55 0.40
CA LYS A 73 6.05 2.42 -0.88
C LYS A 73 5.91 1.04 -1.52
N ARG A 74 6.22 -0.04 -0.78
CA ARG A 74 6.19 -1.40 -1.34
C ARG A 74 4.79 -1.80 -1.82
N ILE A 75 3.80 -1.53 -0.98
CA ILE A 75 2.40 -1.84 -1.27
C ILE A 75 1.90 -1.00 -2.45
N GLN A 76 2.25 0.30 -2.48
CA GLN A 76 1.93 1.18 -3.60
C GLN A 76 2.54 0.67 -4.92
N GLN A 77 3.77 0.14 -4.91
CA GLN A 77 4.44 -0.42 -6.08
C GLN A 77 3.70 -1.66 -6.62
N PHE A 78 3.30 -2.59 -5.76
CA PHE A 78 2.52 -3.76 -6.21
C PHE A 78 1.14 -3.35 -6.73
N ALA A 79 0.47 -2.41 -6.06
CA ALA A 79 -0.81 -1.89 -6.52
C ALA A 79 -0.68 -1.16 -7.87
N GLN A 80 0.45 -0.47 -8.10
CA GLN A 80 0.77 0.11 -9.39
C GLN A 80 0.92 -0.94 -10.49
N LEU A 81 1.62 -2.05 -10.23
CA LEU A 81 1.72 -3.12 -11.23
C LEU A 81 0.35 -3.76 -11.51
N LEU A 82 -0.46 -3.96 -10.46
CA LEU A 82 -1.81 -4.51 -10.59
C LEU A 82 -2.78 -3.64 -11.38
N GLN A 83 -2.70 -2.30 -11.29
CA GLN A 83 -3.59 -1.42 -12.06
C GLN A 83 -3.30 -1.41 -13.58
N HIS A 84 -2.09 -1.81 -14.00
CA HIS A 84 -1.66 -1.77 -15.41
C HIS A 84 -1.94 -3.10 -16.13
N GLY A 85 -3.23 -3.48 -16.18
CA GLY A 85 -3.68 -4.72 -16.80
C GLY A 85 -3.29 -4.88 -18.27
N GLU A 86 -3.07 -3.78 -18.97
CA GLU A 86 -2.67 -3.72 -20.37
C GLU A 86 -1.23 -4.18 -20.65
N GLU A 87 -0.38 -4.25 -19.62
CA GLU A 87 1.04 -4.60 -19.77
C GLU A 87 1.24 -6.08 -20.11
N ALA A 88 2.16 -6.37 -21.02
CA ALA A 88 2.40 -7.74 -21.52
C ALA A 88 2.83 -8.74 -20.42
N GLY A 89 3.45 -8.26 -19.34
CA GLY A 89 3.86 -9.08 -18.19
C GLY A 89 2.79 -9.26 -17.11
N TRP A 90 1.63 -8.61 -17.25
CA TRP A 90 0.63 -8.55 -16.19
C TRP A 90 -0.01 -9.92 -15.90
N ASP A 91 -0.40 -10.64 -16.93
CA ASP A 91 -1.05 -11.96 -16.80
C ASP A 91 -0.17 -12.99 -16.06
N ALA A 92 1.16 -12.88 -16.20
CA ALA A 92 2.10 -13.73 -15.49
C ALA A 92 2.36 -13.30 -14.03
N GLY A 93 2.20 -12.01 -13.71
CA GLY A 93 2.63 -11.43 -12.45
C GLY A 93 1.51 -11.03 -11.47
N HIS A 94 0.30 -10.72 -11.95
CA HIS A 94 -0.77 -10.11 -11.15
C HIS A 94 -1.15 -10.91 -9.90
N LYS A 95 -1.20 -12.25 -10.00
CA LYS A 95 -1.49 -13.12 -8.85
C LYS A 95 -0.41 -13.02 -7.78
N ALA A 96 0.86 -12.94 -8.18
CA ALA A 96 1.97 -12.80 -7.25
C ALA A 96 1.96 -11.43 -6.57
N TRP A 97 1.68 -10.36 -7.32
CA TRP A 97 1.56 -9.01 -6.75
C TRP A 97 0.37 -8.90 -5.80
N LEU A 98 -0.76 -9.50 -6.14
CA LEU A 98 -1.96 -9.54 -5.29
C LEU A 98 -1.68 -10.30 -3.99
N ALA A 99 -1.05 -11.48 -4.08
CA ALA A 99 -0.65 -12.25 -2.91
C ALA A 99 0.34 -11.46 -2.05
N ALA A 100 1.33 -10.79 -2.65
CA ALA A 100 2.30 -9.97 -1.93
C ALA A 100 1.62 -8.80 -1.19
N ILE A 101 0.61 -8.15 -1.78
CA ILE A 101 -0.19 -7.15 -1.09
C ILE A 101 -0.90 -7.77 0.12
N ALA A 102 -1.62 -8.88 -0.07
CA ALA A 102 -2.40 -9.51 0.98
C ALA A 102 -1.51 -10.00 2.15
N GLU A 103 -0.32 -10.51 1.85
CA GLU A 103 0.64 -11.01 2.84
C GLU A 103 1.36 -9.87 3.59
N HIS A 104 1.76 -8.81 2.88
CA HIS A 104 2.65 -7.80 3.42
C HIS A 104 1.96 -6.54 3.93
N ALA A 105 0.75 -6.21 3.46
CA ALA A 105 0.13 -4.92 3.75
C ALA A 105 -0.05 -4.67 5.26
N SER A 106 -0.44 -5.68 6.02
CA SER A 106 -0.58 -5.55 7.48
C SER A 106 0.78 -5.34 8.17
N ALA A 107 1.79 -6.11 7.80
CA ALA A 107 3.13 -6.00 8.38
C ALA A 107 3.78 -4.65 8.06
N ASP A 108 3.67 -4.18 6.82
CA ASP A 108 4.23 -2.89 6.38
C ASP A 108 3.56 -1.71 7.07
N LEU A 109 2.25 -1.82 7.29
CA LEU A 109 1.49 -0.84 8.04
C LEU A 109 1.92 -0.77 9.51
N GLN A 110 2.21 -1.91 10.16
CA GLN A 110 2.76 -1.89 11.52
C GLN A 110 4.15 -1.21 11.55
N GLN A 111 5.01 -1.49 10.57
CA GLN A 111 6.31 -0.82 10.46
C GLN A 111 6.17 0.70 10.29
N LEU A 112 5.20 1.14 9.47
CA LEU A 112 4.87 2.55 9.30
C LEU A 112 4.41 3.20 10.61
N LYS A 113 3.49 2.55 11.34
CA LYS A 113 2.99 3.05 12.62
C LYS A 113 4.13 3.20 13.62
N SER A 114 4.94 2.16 13.82
CA SER A 114 6.09 2.20 14.74
C SER A 114 7.10 3.28 14.35
N PHE A 115 7.32 3.51 13.06
CA PHE A 115 8.18 4.60 12.58
C PHE A 115 7.64 5.98 12.94
N LEU A 116 6.34 6.21 12.77
CA LEU A 116 5.69 7.49 13.10
C LEU A 116 5.58 7.71 14.61
N GLU A 117 5.28 6.66 15.38
CA GLU A 117 5.26 6.72 16.86
C GLU A 117 6.63 7.08 17.42
N ALA A 118 7.72 6.58 16.83
CA ALA A 118 9.08 6.96 17.22
C ALA A 118 9.47 8.41 16.87
N LYS A 119 8.67 9.09 16.02
CA LYS A 119 8.88 10.47 15.58
C LYS A 119 7.86 11.46 16.14
N ALA A 120 6.81 10.99 16.81
CA ALA A 120 5.76 11.80 17.42
C ALA A 120 6.20 12.32 18.80
#